data_AF-A0A839XGB3-F1
#
_entry.id   AF-A0A839XGB3-F1
#
_cell.length_a   1.000
_cell.length_b   1.000
_cell.length_c   1.000
_cell.angle_alpha   90.00
_cell.angle_beta   90.00
_cell.angle_gamma   90.00
#
_symmetry.space_group_name_H-M   'P 1'
#
loop_
_entity.id
_entity.type
_entity.pdbx_description
1 polymer ?
#
loop_
_entity_poly.entity_id
_entity_poly.type
_entity_poly.pdbx_seq_one_letter_code
_entity_poly.pdbx_strand_id
1 'polypeptide(L)'
;MNQPYPGGYPQQPGGPGQFGQPGPYGAPGAPGAPGAPGYGYPQAGFAPRKPSTAMAYVTAIAFLPAVVILYISATVSTDSSLGSEFAAYMRMTLTGLAFVDISTDIVDAIIAVTFSYASTLLLFVGLLFARLGFARWIAAGLGFLGFAYYLFAPIKFTLIGYEIAVEGQTYETEVPFEYMIFSVIVAVVLLAASIMAVLPATGRAMRGGKPKQPQAPPGYGPPGYGPPGYGPPGYGAGF
;
A
#
# COMPACT_ATOMS: atom_id res chain seq x y z
N MET A 1 -39.36 -20.73 54.60
CA MET A 1 -38.28 -19.74 54.39
C MET A 1 -37.30 -20.34 53.41
N ASN A 2 -37.38 -19.94 52.13
CA ASN A 2 -36.52 -20.44 51.05
C ASN A 2 -35.27 -19.56 50.97
N GLN A 3 -34.09 -20.15 51.16
CA GLN A 3 -32.81 -19.46 50.93
C GLN A 3 -32.53 -19.34 49.43
N PRO A 4 -32.02 -18.19 48.94
CA PRO A 4 -31.55 -18.04 47.57
C PRO A 4 -30.22 -18.77 47.38
N TYR A 5 -30.09 -19.51 46.29
CA TYR A 5 -28.84 -20.15 45.85
C TYR A 5 -27.82 -19.08 45.39
N PRO A 6 -26.63 -18.97 46.02
CA PRO A 6 -25.55 -18.10 45.55
C PRO A 6 -24.54 -18.94 44.75
N GLY A 7 -24.42 -18.71 43.45
CA GLY A 7 -23.51 -19.50 42.62
C GLY A 7 -23.41 -19.07 41.15
N GLY A 8 -23.37 -17.77 40.89
CA GLY A 8 -22.99 -17.25 39.57
C GLY A 8 -21.49 -16.97 39.54
N TYR A 9 -20.69 -17.91 39.01
CA TYR A 9 -19.30 -17.64 38.70
C TYR A 9 -19.21 -16.69 37.50
N PRO A 10 -18.31 -15.68 37.50
CA PRO A 10 -18.10 -14.82 36.35
C PRO A 10 -17.52 -15.64 35.19
N GLN A 11 -18.23 -15.66 34.06
CA GLN A 11 -17.72 -16.20 32.81
C GLN A 11 -16.50 -15.39 32.37
N GLN A 12 -15.38 -16.09 32.27
CA GLN A 12 -14.10 -15.54 31.85
C GLN A 12 -14.19 -15.08 30.37
N PRO A 13 -13.68 -13.90 29.99
CA PRO A 13 -13.66 -13.43 28.62
C PRO A 13 -12.86 -14.39 27.73
N GLY A 14 -13.54 -15.00 26.76
CA GLY A 14 -12.95 -15.92 25.79
C GLY A 14 -11.79 -15.27 25.03
N GLY A 15 -10.60 -15.87 25.16
CA GLY A 15 -9.42 -15.52 24.40
C GLY A 15 -9.55 -15.86 22.90
N PRO A 16 -8.66 -15.32 22.06
CA PRO A 16 -8.70 -15.50 20.60
C PRO A 16 -8.56 -16.96 20.21
N GLY A 17 -9.36 -17.37 19.23
CA GLY A 17 -9.52 -18.73 18.75
C GLY A 17 -8.20 -19.50 18.59
N GLN A 18 -8.11 -20.57 19.36
CA GLN A 18 -7.15 -21.64 19.20
C GLN A 18 -7.50 -22.35 17.87
N PHE A 19 -6.77 -22.01 16.82
CA PHE A 19 -6.76 -22.76 15.57
C PHE A 19 -6.46 -24.22 15.90
N GLY A 20 -7.41 -25.10 15.54
CA GLY A 20 -7.26 -26.54 15.73
C GLY A 20 -5.95 -27.00 15.13
N GLN A 21 -5.04 -27.45 15.99
CA GLN A 21 -3.92 -28.27 15.55
C GLN A 21 -4.49 -29.54 14.91
N PRO A 22 -4.08 -29.90 13.69
CA PRO A 22 -4.34 -31.24 13.19
C PRO A 22 -3.61 -32.22 14.10
N GLY A 23 -4.37 -32.96 14.90
CA GLY A 23 -3.84 -34.00 15.77
C GLY A 23 -3.04 -35.01 14.93
N PRO A 24 -1.77 -35.29 15.28
CA PRO A 24 -1.00 -36.32 14.62
C PRO A 24 -1.44 -37.68 15.16
N TYR A 25 -1.81 -38.60 14.25
CA TYR A 25 -2.19 -40.00 14.51
C TYR A 25 -3.59 -40.23 15.11
N GLY A 26 -4.62 -39.99 14.31
CA GLY A 26 -5.95 -40.59 14.50
C GLY A 26 -6.10 -41.85 13.65
N ALA A 27 -6.31 -42.99 14.30
CA ALA A 27 -6.50 -44.31 13.69
C ALA A 27 -7.65 -44.35 12.66
N PRO A 28 -7.63 -45.31 11.70
CA PRO A 28 -8.75 -45.56 10.79
C PRO A 28 -10.03 -45.87 11.57
N GLY A 29 -10.91 -44.87 11.69
CA GLY A 29 -12.20 -45.00 12.34
C GLY A 29 -13.10 -45.96 11.56
N ALA A 30 -13.70 -46.90 12.28
CA ALA A 30 -14.63 -47.90 11.75
C ALA A 30 -15.83 -47.27 11.00
N PRO A 31 -16.32 -47.89 9.92
CA PRO A 31 -17.54 -47.47 9.25
C PRO A 31 -18.75 -47.82 10.14
N GLY A 32 -19.29 -46.85 10.85
CA GLY A 32 -20.47 -47.10 11.69
C GLY A 32 -20.99 -45.88 12.44
N ALA A 33 -21.89 -45.14 11.79
CA ALA A 33 -23.15 -44.61 12.34
C ALA A 33 -23.58 -43.41 11.48
N PRO A 34 -24.80 -43.41 10.90
CA PRO A 34 -25.41 -42.20 10.36
C PRO A 34 -25.49 -41.16 11.48
N GLY A 35 -24.62 -40.16 11.42
CA GLY A 35 -24.61 -39.08 12.39
C GLY A 35 -25.99 -38.44 12.42
N ALA A 36 -26.63 -38.46 13.59
CA ALA A 36 -27.88 -37.77 13.82
C ALA A 36 -27.74 -36.30 13.34
N PRO A 37 -28.75 -35.71 12.68
CA PRO A 37 -28.71 -34.33 12.24
C PRO A 37 -28.44 -33.44 13.46
N GLY A 38 -27.20 -33.02 13.61
CA GLY A 38 -26.80 -32.09 14.64
C GLY A 38 -27.51 -30.78 14.38
N TYR A 39 -28.51 -30.47 15.20
CA TYR A 39 -29.08 -29.13 15.34
C TYR A 39 -28.00 -28.22 15.94
N GLY A 40 -27.02 -27.86 15.12
CA GLY A 40 -26.06 -26.82 15.42
C GLY A 40 -26.83 -25.51 15.52
N TYR A 41 -27.02 -25.03 16.74
CA TYR A 41 -27.51 -23.67 16.97
C TYR A 41 -26.69 -22.72 16.10
N PRO A 42 -27.32 -21.82 15.32
CA PRO A 42 -26.59 -20.81 14.58
C PRO A 42 -25.79 -20.03 15.61
N GLN A 43 -24.47 -20.28 15.62
CA GLN A 43 -23.55 -19.51 16.44
C GLN A 43 -23.87 -18.06 16.12
N ALA A 44 -24.30 -17.29 17.13
CA ALA A 44 -24.65 -15.88 17.02
C ALA A 44 -23.38 -15.10 16.65
N GLY A 45 -22.99 -15.28 15.40
CA GLY A 45 -21.72 -14.87 14.84
C GLY A 45 -21.88 -13.41 14.52
N PHE A 46 -21.07 -12.60 15.19
CA PHE A 46 -20.90 -11.19 14.87
C PHE A 46 -20.81 -11.03 13.36
N ALA A 47 -21.78 -10.31 12.80
CA ALA A 47 -21.79 -9.99 11.38
C ALA A 47 -20.40 -9.42 11.01
N PRO A 48 -19.72 -9.96 9.98
CA PRO A 48 -18.40 -9.50 9.58
C PRO A 48 -18.42 -7.98 9.37
N ARG A 49 -17.62 -7.23 10.15
CA ARG A 49 -17.55 -5.77 10.04
C ARG A 49 -17.04 -5.39 8.65
N LYS A 50 -17.71 -4.43 8.01
CA LYS A 50 -17.29 -3.87 6.72
C LYS A 50 -15.87 -3.29 6.86
N PRO A 51 -14.94 -3.58 5.93
CA PRO A 51 -13.60 -3.00 5.96
C PRO A 51 -13.68 -1.47 5.93
N SER A 52 -12.95 -0.81 6.82
CA SER A 52 -12.88 0.66 6.84
C SER A 52 -12.15 1.17 5.59
N THR A 53 -12.70 2.21 4.97
CA THR A 53 -12.07 2.92 3.84
C THR A 53 -10.99 3.90 4.29
N ALA A 54 -10.84 4.15 5.61
CA ALA A 54 -9.96 5.17 6.16
C ALA A 54 -8.50 5.01 5.71
N MET A 55 -7.98 3.78 5.68
CA MET A 55 -6.58 3.53 5.31
C MET A 55 -6.24 3.94 3.87
N ALA A 56 -7.20 3.94 2.95
CA ALA A 56 -6.95 4.42 1.59
C ALA A 56 -6.70 5.94 1.57
N TYR A 57 -7.50 6.71 2.31
CA TYR A 57 -7.36 8.16 2.42
C TYR A 57 -6.12 8.57 3.21
N VAL A 58 -5.82 7.89 4.32
CA VAL A 58 -4.59 8.11 5.09
C VAL A 58 -3.37 7.91 4.20
N THR A 59 -3.34 6.83 3.42
CA THR A 59 -2.26 6.58 2.47
C THR A 59 -2.15 7.69 1.42
N ALA A 60 -3.25 8.14 0.83
CA ALA A 60 -3.25 9.20 -0.18
C ALA A 60 -2.72 10.52 0.41
N ILE A 61 -3.18 10.89 1.61
CA ILE A 61 -2.74 12.10 2.32
C ILE A 61 -1.25 12.04 2.66
N ALA A 62 -0.72 10.86 2.99
CA ALA A 62 0.68 10.68 3.36
C ALA A 62 1.66 11.09 2.24
N PHE A 63 1.25 11.04 0.96
CA PHE A 63 2.07 11.51 -0.16
C PHE A 63 2.05 13.03 -0.36
N LEU A 64 1.02 13.73 0.14
CA LEU A 64 0.83 15.16 -0.15
C LEU A 64 1.98 16.06 0.32
N PRO A 65 2.57 15.88 1.52
CA PRO A 65 3.68 16.73 1.94
C PRO A 65 4.88 16.66 0.99
N ALA A 66 5.23 15.46 0.49
CA ALA A 66 6.31 15.31 -0.49
C ALA A 66 5.96 16.03 -1.80
N VAL A 67 4.74 15.85 -2.32
CA VAL A 67 4.28 16.54 -3.53
C VAL A 67 4.37 18.06 -3.37
N VAL A 68 3.91 18.61 -2.24
CA VAL A 68 3.95 20.04 -1.95
C VAL A 68 5.38 20.56 -1.89
N ILE A 69 6.28 19.87 -1.19
CA ILE A 69 7.69 20.27 -1.11
C ILE A 69 8.34 20.27 -2.51
N LEU A 70 8.04 19.28 -3.35
CA LEU A 70 8.56 19.23 -4.73
C LEU A 70 8.06 20.39 -5.59
N TYR A 71 6.78 20.77 -5.47
CA TYR A 71 6.25 21.94 -6.17
C TYR A 71 6.87 23.24 -5.68
N ILE A 72 7.04 23.41 -4.36
CA ILE A 72 7.70 24.58 -3.78
C ILE A 72 9.15 24.64 -4.27
N SER A 73 9.87 23.52 -4.22
CA SER A 73 11.26 23.42 -4.69
C SER A 73 11.38 23.83 -6.16
N ALA A 74 10.53 23.28 -7.04
CA ALA A 74 10.51 23.63 -8.45
C ALA A 74 10.17 25.12 -8.67
N THR A 75 9.15 25.64 -7.99
CA THR A 75 8.71 27.04 -8.13
C THR A 75 9.77 28.03 -7.65
N VAL A 76 10.35 27.82 -6.47
CA VAL A 76 11.43 28.67 -5.93
C VAL A 76 12.66 28.62 -6.84
N SER A 77 12.90 27.49 -7.50
CA SER A 77 14.02 27.33 -8.41
C SER A 77 13.85 28.07 -9.75
N THR A 78 12.61 28.40 -10.16
CA THR A 78 12.37 29.22 -11.35
C THR A 78 12.77 30.69 -11.16
N ASP A 79 12.81 31.17 -9.92
CA ASP A 79 13.14 32.55 -9.63
C ASP A 79 14.62 32.66 -9.20
N SER A 80 15.47 33.13 -10.11
CA SER A 80 16.88 33.40 -9.84
C SER A 80 17.11 34.65 -8.99
N SER A 81 16.09 35.49 -8.79
CA SER A 81 16.19 36.71 -7.97
C SER A 81 16.09 36.44 -6.48
N LEU A 82 15.61 35.24 -6.10
CA LEU A 82 15.60 34.76 -4.72
C LEU A 82 17.02 34.39 -4.29
N GLY A 83 17.90 35.37 -4.12
CA GLY A 83 19.25 35.21 -3.55
C GLY A 83 19.27 34.84 -2.06
N SER A 84 18.21 34.20 -1.57
CA SER A 84 18.07 33.78 -0.18
C SER A 84 18.68 32.40 0.02
N GLU A 85 19.25 32.16 1.20
CA GLU A 85 19.72 30.82 1.61
C GLU A 85 18.61 29.78 1.44
N PHE A 86 17.35 30.15 1.72
CA PHE A 86 16.16 29.33 1.49
C PHE A 86 16.06 28.78 0.05
N ALA A 87 16.36 29.58 -0.96
CA ALA A 87 16.35 29.13 -2.35
C ALA A 87 17.45 28.10 -2.63
N ALA A 88 18.61 28.22 -1.98
CA ALA A 88 19.67 27.22 -2.06
C ALA A 88 19.22 25.87 -1.46
N TYR A 89 18.60 25.88 -0.27
CA TYR A 89 17.99 24.67 0.33
C TYR A 89 16.98 24.01 -0.61
N MET A 90 16.11 24.81 -1.24
CA MET A 90 15.07 24.32 -2.14
C MET A 90 15.63 23.77 -3.44
N ARG A 91 16.67 24.39 -4.03
CA ARG A 91 17.33 23.91 -5.25
C ARG A 91 17.99 22.55 -5.08
N MET A 92 18.59 22.29 -3.92
CA MET A 92 19.18 20.98 -3.62
C MET A 92 18.16 19.84 -3.54
N THR A 93 16.87 20.17 -3.50
CA THR A 93 15.75 19.22 -3.48
C THR A 93 15.19 18.92 -4.87
N LEU A 94 15.72 19.53 -5.94
CA LEU A 94 15.26 19.26 -7.30
C LEU A 94 15.51 17.81 -7.73
N THR A 95 14.54 17.22 -8.44
CA THR A 95 14.63 15.86 -8.98
C THR A 95 15.46 15.85 -10.27
N GLY A 96 16.51 15.03 -10.30
CA GLY A 96 17.43 14.90 -11.44
C GLY A 96 18.77 15.63 -11.24
N LEU A 97 18.85 16.57 -10.30
CA LEU A 97 20.06 17.35 -10.02
C LEU A 97 21.29 16.47 -9.75
N ALA A 98 21.09 15.35 -9.05
CA ALA A 98 22.18 14.41 -8.75
C ALA A 98 22.69 13.63 -9.98
N PHE A 99 22.08 13.72 -11.17
CA PHE A 99 22.54 12.98 -12.36
C PHE A 99 23.20 13.84 -13.42
N VAL A 100 23.21 15.15 -13.25
CA VAL A 100 23.72 16.07 -14.24
C VAL A 100 24.86 16.88 -13.66
N ASP A 101 25.87 17.10 -14.49
CA ASP A 101 26.89 18.11 -14.24
C ASP A 101 26.27 19.45 -14.61
N ILE A 102 26.27 20.39 -13.66
CA ILE A 102 25.39 21.54 -13.74
C ILE A 102 26.03 22.58 -14.63
N SER A 103 25.67 22.51 -15.90
CA SER A 103 25.67 23.67 -16.78
C SER A 103 24.36 24.43 -16.57
N THR A 104 24.44 25.75 -16.64
CA THR A 104 23.30 26.66 -16.47
C THR A 104 22.12 26.30 -17.39
N ASP A 105 22.43 25.76 -18.56
CA ASP A 105 21.45 25.40 -19.61
C ASP A 105 20.56 24.19 -19.25
N ILE A 106 20.94 23.39 -18.25
CA ILE A 106 20.21 22.17 -17.87
C ILE A 106 19.21 22.42 -16.74
N VAL A 107 19.34 23.54 -16.01
CA VAL A 107 18.53 23.82 -14.81
C VAL A 107 17.03 23.80 -15.11
N ASP A 108 16.61 24.40 -16.23
CA ASP A 108 15.20 24.42 -16.66
C ASP A 108 14.65 23.01 -16.91
N ALA A 109 15.47 22.12 -17.46
CA ALA A 109 15.10 20.72 -17.68
C ALA A 109 14.90 19.98 -16.35
N ILE A 110 15.76 20.23 -15.36
CA ILE A 110 15.64 19.63 -14.01
C ILE A 110 14.37 20.14 -13.32
N ILE A 111 14.07 21.43 -13.43
CA ILE A 111 12.82 22.02 -12.91
C ILE A 111 11.61 21.34 -13.57
N ALA A 112 11.62 21.18 -14.90
CA ALA A 112 10.56 20.49 -15.63
C ALA A 112 10.40 19.02 -15.22
N VAL A 113 11.50 18.30 -15.00
CA VAL A 113 11.49 16.92 -14.47
C VAL A 113 10.88 16.87 -13.08
N THR A 114 11.23 17.82 -12.21
CA THR A 114 10.69 17.92 -10.85
C THR A 114 9.18 18.16 -10.87
N PHE A 115 8.70 19.11 -11.68
CA PHE A 115 7.26 19.33 -11.88
C PHE A 115 6.56 18.09 -12.44
N SER A 116 7.17 17.41 -13.41
CA SER A 116 6.62 16.22 -14.04
C SER A 116 6.47 15.06 -13.05
N TYR A 117 7.50 14.83 -12.22
CA TYR A 117 7.46 13.82 -11.17
C TYR A 117 6.40 14.16 -10.11
N ALA A 118 6.36 15.40 -9.62
CA ALA A 118 5.35 15.85 -8.65
C ALA A 118 3.93 15.75 -9.21
N SER A 119 3.72 16.11 -10.47
CA SER A 119 2.42 16.01 -11.17
C SER A 119 1.98 14.57 -11.35
N THR A 120 2.90 13.68 -11.75
CA THR A 120 2.62 12.25 -11.90
C THR A 120 2.25 11.63 -10.56
N LEU A 121 3.00 11.96 -9.51
CA LEU A 121 2.70 11.48 -8.16
C LEU A 121 1.34 12.02 -7.67
N LEU A 122 1.05 13.30 -7.88
CA LEU A 122 -0.23 13.93 -7.54
C LEU A 122 -1.41 13.29 -8.27
N LEU A 123 -1.26 12.99 -9.56
CA LEU A 123 -2.25 12.26 -10.35
C LEU A 123 -2.57 10.92 -9.67
N PHE A 124 -1.56 10.11 -9.35
CA PHE A 124 -1.78 8.83 -8.68
C PHE A 124 -2.36 8.99 -7.28
N VAL A 125 -1.99 10.03 -6.52
CA VAL A 125 -2.65 10.38 -5.26
C VAL A 125 -4.14 10.65 -5.45
N GLY A 126 -4.52 11.40 -6.50
CA GLY A 126 -5.93 11.57 -6.89
C GLY A 126 -6.63 10.23 -7.21
N LEU A 127 -5.95 9.33 -7.91
CA LEU A 127 -6.47 7.98 -8.18
C LEU A 127 -6.59 7.11 -6.91
N LEU A 128 -5.76 7.35 -5.89
CA LEU A 128 -5.91 6.70 -4.57
C LEU A 128 -7.15 7.21 -3.84
N PHE A 129 -7.48 8.50 -3.93
CA PHE A 129 -8.76 9.03 -3.43
C PHE A 129 -9.96 8.39 -4.15
N ALA A 130 -9.83 8.13 -5.45
CA ALA A 130 -10.81 7.36 -6.22
C ALA A 130 -10.81 5.85 -5.89
N ARG A 131 -9.90 5.38 -5.03
CA ARG A 131 -9.73 3.99 -4.58
C ARG A 131 -9.42 2.99 -5.70
N LEU A 132 -8.67 3.42 -6.72
CA LEU A 132 -8.23 2.53 -7.79
C LEU A 132 -7.09 1.62 -7.29
N GLY A 133 -7.35 0.32 -7.20
CA GLY A 133 -6.39 -0.63 -6.60
C GLY A 133 -5.03 -0.72 -7.30
N PHE A 134 -4.97 -0.49 -8.62
CA PHE A 134 -3.71 -0.47 -9.37
C PHE A 134 -2.88 0.79 -9.06
N ALA A 135 -3.54 1.92 -8.78
CA ALA A 135 -2.87 3.20 -8.51
C ALA A 135 -1.96 3.11 -7.28
N ARG A 136 -2.30 2.25 -6.31
CA ARG A 136 -1.45 2.03 -5.13
C ARG A 136 -0.07 1.47 -5.47
N TRP A 137 -0.02 0.55 -6.43
CA TRP A 137 1.24 -0.11 -6.78
C TRP A 137 2.12 0.84 -7.58
N ILE A 138 1.52 1.66 -8.45
CA ILE A 138 2.25 2.69 -9.18
C ILE A 138 2.72 3.79 -8.23
N ALA A 139 1.86 4.29 -7.33
CA ALA A 139 2.23 5.28 -6.32
C ALA A 139 3.36 4.77 -5.40
N ALA A 140 3.28 3.51 -4.96
CA ALA A 140 4.35 2.89 -4.18
C ALA A 140 5.65 2.79 -4.98
N GLY A 141 5.59 2.36 -6.25
CA GLY A 141 6.75 2.29 -7.14
C GLY A 141 7.41 3.65 -7.33
N LEU A 142 6.60 4.69 -7.63
CA LEU A 142 7.07 6.07 -7.76
C LEU A 142 7.67 6.60 -6.46
N GLY A 143 7.03 6.32 -5.32
CA GLY A 143 7.51 6.77 -4.02
C GLY A 143 8.81 6.07 -3.60
N PHE A 144 8.97 4.77 -3.85
CA PHE A 144 10.24 4.07 -3.63
C PHE A 144 11.34 4.54 -4.58
N LEU A 145 10.99 4.82 -5.84
CA LEU A 145 11.93 5.40 -6.81
C LEU A 145 12.41 6.79 -6.36
N GLY A 146 11.48 7.65 -5.93
CA GLY A 146 11.81 8.95 -5.38
C GLY A 146 12.63 8.85 -4.10
N PHE A 147 12.28 7.93 -3.19
CA PHE A 147 13.07 7.66 -1.98
C PHE A 147 14.52 7.27 -2.34
N ALA A 148 14.71 6.33 -3.27
CA ALA A 148 16.05 5.91 -3.68
C ALA A 148 16.84 7.08 -4.26
N TYR A 149 16.21 7.93 -5.08
CA TYR A 149 16.82 9.15 -5.58
C TYR A 149 17.20 10.12 -4.46
N TYR A 150 16.29 10.44 -3.55
CA TYR A 150 16.51 11.39 -2.47
C TYR A 150 17.42 10.87 -1.36
N LEU A 151 17.67 9.56 -1.30
CA LEU A 151 18.73 8.95 -0.50
C LEU A 151 20.09 9.06 -1.21
N PHE A 152 20.11 8.83 -2.53
CA PHE A 152 21.31 8.91 -3.35
C PHE A 152 21.85 10.33 -3.48
N ALA A 153 20.98 11.34 -3.67
CA ALA A 153 21.41 12.71 -3.94
C ALA A 153 22.30 13.30 -2.82
N PRO A 154 21.95 13.21 -1.51
CA PRO A 154 22.82 13.68 -0.45
C PRO A 154 24.17 12.94 -0.39
N ILE A 155 24.16 11.63 -0.65
CA ILE A 155 25.38 10.81 -0.70
C ILE A 155 26.29 11.31 -1.82
N LYS A 156 25.74 11.53 -3.02
CA LYS A 156 26.50 12.09 -4.14
C LYS A 156 27.11 13.44 -3.77
N PHE A 157 26.30 14.38 -3.28
CA PHE A 157 26.76 15.73 -2.96
C PHE A 157 27.80 15.76 -1.85
N THR A 158 27.73 14.83 -0.88
CA THR A 158 28.70 14.75 0.22
C THR A 158 30.00 14.06 -0.19
N LEU A 159 29.92 12.96 -0.95
CA LEU A 159 31.10 12.12 -1.23
C LEU A 159 31.87 12.53 -2.48
N ILE A 160 31.16 12.98 -3.51
CA ILE A 160 31.76 13.31 -4.81
C ILE A 160 32.01 14.82 -4.91
N GLY A 161 31.41 15.61 -4.01
CA GLY A 161 31.41 17.06 -4.12
C GLY A 161 30.44 17.52 -5.20
N TYR A 162 30.26 18.83 -5.26
CA TYR A 162 29.42 19.48 -6.24
C TYR A 162 30.32 20.32 -7.14
N GLU A 163 30.50 19.87 -8.38
CA GLU A 163 31.29 20.58 -9.38
C GLU A 163 30.41 21.66 -10.04
N ILE A 164 30.83 22.92 -9.91
CA ILE A 164 30.21 24.04 -10.60
C ILE A 164 31.16 24.49 -11.70
N ALA A 165 30.72 24.37 -12.96
CA ALA A 165 31.44 24.92 -14.10
C ALA A 165 31.00 26.37 -14.32
N VAL A 166 31.87 27.33 -14.04
CA VAL A 166 31.66 28.75 -14.32
C VAL A 166 32.78 29.23 -15.24
N GLU A 167 32.43 29.73 -16.43
CA GLU A 167 33.39 30.31 -17.39
C GLU A 167 34.57 29.39 -17.78
N GLY A 168 34.34 28.07 -17.81
CA GLY A 168 35.37 27.08 -18.16
C GLY A 168 36.34 26.73 -17.03
N GLN A 169 36.06 27.16 -15.80
CA GLN A 169 36.73 26.70 -14.58
C GLN A 169 35.76 25.84 -13.76
N THR A 170 36.25 24.69 -13.28
CA THR A 170 35.51 23.81 -12.37
C THR A 170 35.89 24.15 -10.94
N TYR A 171 34.90 24.54 -10.13
CA TYR A 171 35.08 24.75 -8.70
C TYR A 171 34.45 23.60 -7.95
N GLU A 172 35.27 22.86 -7.19
CA GLU A 172 34.76 21.91 -6.19
C GLU A 172 34.27 22.71 -4.99
N THR A 173 32.95 22.70 -4.78
CA THR A 173 32.35 23.33 -3.61
C THR A 173 31.79 22.23 -2.71
N GLU A 174 32.27 22.16 -1.48
CA GLU A 174 31.61 21.35 -0.44
C GLU A 174 30.25 21.98 -0.15
N VAL A 175 29.17 21.21 -0.36
CA VAL A 175 27.82 21.65 -0.02
C VAL A 175 27.58 21.30 1.45
N PRO A 176 27.38 22.27 2.35
CA PRO A 176 27.07 21.99 3.75
C PRO A 176 25.87 21.04 3.88
N PHE A 177 25.96 20.09 4.81
CA PHE A 177 24.91 19.09 5.03
C PHE A 177 23.53 19.71 5.28
N GLU A 178 23.52 20.90 5.87
CA GLU A 178 22.34 21.72 6.14
C GLU A 178 21.50 21.92 4.87
N TYR A 179 22.12 22.18 3.71
CA TYR A 179 21.40 22.41 2.44
C TYR A 179 20.64 21.19 1.94
N MET A 180 20.96 19.99 2.45
CA MET A 180 20.34 18.72 2.02
C MET A 180 19.19 18.29 2.92
N ILE A 181 18.84 19.07 3.95
CA ILE A 181 17.82 18.68 4.94
C ILE A 181 16.45 18.41 4.29
N PHE A 182 16.04 19.23 3.32
CA PHE A 182 14.77 19.04 2.62
C PHE A 182 14.76 17.80 1.74
N SER A 183 15.87 17.46 1.09
CA SER A 183 16.02 16.21 0.34
C SER A 183 15.85 14.99 1.25
N VAL A 184 16.44 15.01 2.45
CA VAL A 184 16.27 13.94 3.45
C VAL A 184 14.82 13.87 3.94
N ILE A 185 14.18 15.01 4.20
CA ILE A 185 12.76 15.06 4.61
C ILE A 185 11.87 14.44 3.52
N VAL A 186 12.07 14.81 2.25
CA VAL A 186 11.32 14.24 1.12
C VAL A 186 11.55 12.74 1.02
N ALA A 187 12.78 12.25 1.19
CA ALA A 187 13.09 10.83 1.21
C ALA A 187 12.26 10.10 2.28
N VAL A 188 12.28 10.58 3.53
CA VAL A 188 11.57 9.95 4.65
C VAL A 188 10.06 9.96 4.43
N VAL A 189 9.50 11.08 3.95
CA VAL A 189 8.06 11.19 3.67
C VAL A 189 7.65 10.22 2.56
N LEU A 190 8.40 10.15 1.46
CA LEU A 190 8.13 9.23 0.36
C LEU A 190 8.25 7.77 0.80
N LEU A 191 9.24 7.43 1.62
CA LEU A 191 9.38 6.08 2.17
C LEU A 191 8.18 5.70 3.03
N ALA A 192 7.79 6.55 3.98
CA ALA A 192 6.66 6.31 4.86
C ALA A 192 5.37 6.13 4.06
N ALA A 193 5.10 7.02 3.09
CA ALA A 193 3.93 6.95 2.23
C ALA A 193 3.93 5.67 1.35
N SER A 194 5.09 5.28 0.82
CA SER A 194 5.25 4.05 0.02
C SER A 194 5.00 2.79 0.84
N ILE A 195 5.53 2.73 2.07
CA ILE A 195 5.25 1.63 3.02
C ILE A 195 3.75 1.55 3.28
N MET A 196 3.08 2.68 3.57
CA MET A 196 1.63 2.71 3.78
C MET A 196 0.85 2.21 2.55
N ALA A 197 1.31 2.51 1.33
CA ALA A 197 0.66 2.07 0.09
C ALA A 197 0.71 0.54 -0.11
N VAL A 198 1.83 -0.11 0.27
CA VAL A 198 1.97 -1.56 0.11
C VAL A 198 1.26 -2.37 1.20
N LEU A 199 0.96 -1.76 2.36
CA LEU A 199 0.31 -2.46 3.48
C LEU A 199 -0.98 -3.22 3.06
N PRO A 200 -1.21 -4.43 3.61
CA PRO A 200 -2.44 -5.18 3.34
C PRO A 200 -3.71 -4.44 3.76
N ALA A 201 -3.64 -3.58 4.77
CA ALA A 201 -4.76 -2.76 5.23
C ALA A 201 -5.25 -1.81 4.12
N THR A 202 -4.33 -1.16 3.41
CA THR A 202 -4.61 -0.27 2.28
C THR A 202 -5.25 -1.05 1.12
N GLY A 203 -4.71 -2.23 0.80
CA GLY A 203 -5.29 -3.10 -0.22
C GLY A 203 -6.72 -3.55 0.11
N ARG A 204 -7.00 -3.89 1.38
CA ARG A 204 -8.36 -4.24 1.84
C ARG A 204 -9.31 -3.04 1.77
N ALA A 205 -8.84 -1.84 2.12
CA ALA A 205 -9.63 -0.61 2.05
C ALA A 205 -10.03 -0.25 0.60
N MET A 206 -9.20 -0.59 -0.39
CA MET A 206 -9.45 -0.30 -1.81
C MET A 206 -10.34 -1.30 -2.52
N ARG A 207 -10.43 -2.56 -2.07
CA ARG A 207 -11.16 -3.61 -2.83
C ARG A 207 -12.67 -3.39 -2.94
N GLY A 208 -13.23 -2.42 -2.22
CA GLY A 208 -14.67 -2.26 -2.06
C GLY A 208 -15.27 -3.48 -1.38
N GLY A 209 -16.27 -3.30 -0.52
CA GLY A 209 -17.06 -4.46 -0.11
C GLY A 209 -17.81 -4.95 -1.35
N LYS A 210 -17.27 -5.92 -2.10
CA LYS A 210 -18.11 -6.65 -3.06
C LYS A 210 -19.29 -7.17 -2.25
N PRO A 211 -20.53 -6.85 -2.63
CA PRO A 211 -21.69 -7.48 -2.01
C PRO A 211 -21.40 -8.98 -2.07
N LYS A 212 -21.40 -9.67 -0.92
CA LYS A 212 -21.46 -11.13 -0.98
C LYS A 212 -22.70 -11.40 -1.82
N GLN A 213 -22.52 -12.04 -2.98
CA GLN A 213 -23.67 -12.60 -3.68
C GLN A 213 -24.46 -13.40 -2.63
N PRO A 214 -25.79 -13.23 -2.57
CA PRO A 214 -26.61 -13.98 -1.64
C PRO A 214 -26.23 -15.44 -1.78
N GLN A 215 -25.57 -15.98 -0.76
CA GLN A 215 -25.17 -17.37 -0.76
C GLN A 215 -26.50 -18.12 -0.65
N ALA A 216 -26.91 -18.76 -1.75
CA ALA A 216 -28.18 -19.48 -1.80
C ALA A 216 -28.25 -20.38 -0.55
N PRO A 217 -29.39 -20.41 0.17
CA PRO A 217 -29.53 -21.21 1.38
C PRO A 217 -29.02 -22.64 1.14
N PRO A 218 -28.12 -23.17 1.99
CA PRO A 218 -27.69 -24.57 1.90
C PRO A 218 -28.92 -25.46 2.06
N GLY A 219 -29.47 -25.98 0.96
CA GLY A 219 -30.68 -26.79 0.97
C GLY A 219 -31.62 -26.57 -0.21
N TYR A 220 -31.55 -25.43 -0.91
CA TYR A 220 -32.26 -25.26 -2.18
C TYR A 220 -31.35 -25.65 -3.34
N GLY A 221 -31.08 -26.95 -3.46
CA GLY A 221 -30.78 -27.48 -4.78
C GLY A 221 -31.98 -27.20 -5.68
N PRO A 222 -31.80 -26.76 -6.94
CA PRO A 222 -32.91 -26.71 -7.88
C PRO A 222 -33.59 -28.09 -7.92
N PRO A 223 -34.93 -28.16 -7.88
CA PRO A 223 -35.66 -29.42 -8.04
C PRO A 223 -35.10 -30.14 -9.26
N GLY A 224 -34.61 -31.36 -9.04
CA GLY A 224 -33.93 -32.16 -10.06
C GLY A 224 -34.78 -32.29 -11.31
N TYR A 225 -34.47 -31.46 -12.31
CA TYR A 225 -34.64 -31.79 -13.72
C TYR A 225 -33.26 -32.10 -14.26
N GLY A 226 -32.67 -33.17 -13.72
CA GLY A 226 -31.65 -33.88 -14.48
C GLY A 226 -32.36 -34.47 -15.71
N PRO A 227 -31.90 -34.19 -16.95
CA PRO A 227 -32.44 -34.86 -18.12
C PRO A 227 -32.35 -36.38 -17.92
N PRO A 228 -33.39 -37.16 -18.27
CA PRO A 228 -33.36 -38.61 -18.21
C PRO A 228 -32.09 -39.11 -18.88
N GLY A 229 -31.30 -39.88 -18.14
CA GLY A 229 -30.02 -40.38 -18.59
C GLY A 229 -30.15 -41.12 -19.92
N TYR A 230 -29.68 -40.48 -20.99
CA TYR A 230 -29.11 -41.20 -22.11
C TYR A 230 -27.66 -41.53 -21.74
N GLY A 231 -27.51 -42.55 -20.90
CA GLY A 231 -26.23 -43.26 -20.82
C GLY A 231 -25.98 -43.89 -22.19
N PRO A 232 -24.82 -43.67 -22.83
CA PRO A 232 -24.49 -44.36 -24.07
C PRO A 232 -24.51 -45.87 -23.80
N PRO A 233 -25.10 -46.68 -24.70
CA PRO A 233 -25.02 -48.13 -24.62
C PRO A 233 -23.54 -48.52 -24.51
N GLY A 234 -23.20 -49.25 -23.45
CA GLY A 234 -21.88 -49.83 -23.29
C GLY A 234 -21.59 -50.70 -24.49
N TYR A 235 -20.66 -50.26 -25.33
CA TYR A 235 -20.03 -51.15 -26.30
C TYR A 235 -19.10 -52.07 -25.52
N GLY A 236 -19.63 -53.25 -25.23
CA GLY A 236 -18.83 -54.40 -24.87
C GLY A 236 -17.95 -54.84 -26.05
N ALA A 237 -16.78 -55.33 -25.66
CA ALA A 237 -16.06 -56.46 -26.24
C ALA A 237 -15.80 -56.49 -27.77
N GLY A 238 -14.51 -56.49 -28.13
CA GLY A 238 -14.08 -57.01 -29.42
C GLY A 238 -12.58 -56.84 -29.69
N PHE A 239 -11.82 -57.88 -29.32
CA PHE A 239 -10.44 -58.24 -29.73
C PHE A 239 -9.25 -57.56 -29.03
#